data_AF-A0A2E1H5P9-F1
#
_entry.id   AF-A0A2E1H5P9-F1
#
_cell.length_a   1.000
_cell.length_b   1.000
_cell.length_c   1.000
_cell.angle_alpha   90.00
_cell.angle_beta   90.00
_cell.angle_gamma   90.00
#
_symmetry.space_group_name_H-M   'P 1'
#
loop_
_entity.id
_entity.type
_entity.pdbx_description
1 polymer ?
#
loop_
_entity_poly.entity_id
_entity_poly.type
_entity_poly.pdbx_seq_one_letter_code
_entity_poly.pdbx_strand_id
1 'polypeptide(L)'
;ARAFLCCAEAAQEVINGQIINIGDDNQNIKVIDLASMICAKQDNSSLVFADTVSADQRDYLVNFSKMRRVLPTFSVNYSLSAEAEYLLDLCHKRPNLANELLTGRYSRLQQLQSKLGL
;
A
#
# COMPACT_ATOMS: atom_id res chain seq x y z
N ALA A 1 6.15 8.19 6.08
CA ALA A 1 7.46 8.74 5.69
C ALA A 1 8.65 8.36 6.62
N ARG A 2 8.46 7.63 7.73
CA ARG A 2 9.54 7.37 8.72
C ARG A 2 10.80 6.71 8.12
N ALA A 3 10.65 5.82 7.14
CA ALA A 3 11.79 5.20 6.47
C ALA A 3 12.73 6.23 5.83
N PHE A 4 12.17 7.26 5.18
CA PHE A 4 12.98 8.33 4.58
C PHE A 4 13.73 9.13 5.62
N LEU A 5 13.12 9.39 6.77
CA LEU A 5 13.78 10.07 7.89
C LEU A 5 14.94 9.20 8.41
N CYS A 6 14.71 7.91 8.65
CA CYS A 6 15.77 6.99 9.05
C CYS A 6 16.91 6.93 8.03
N CYS A 7 16.62 6.95 6.73
CA CYS A 7 17.65 7.03 5.69
C CYS A 7 18.44 8.35 5.76
N ALA A 8 17.78 9.47 6.03
CA ALA A 8 18.42 10.78 6.12
C ALA A 8 19.29 10.93 7.38
N GLU A 9 18.92 10.26 8.46
CA GLU A 9 19.65 10.25 9.73
C GLU A 9 20.75 9.19 9.79
N ALA A 10 20.73 8.21 8.87
CA ALA A 10 21.73 7.15 8.82
C ALA A 10 23.10 7.68 8.37
N ALA A 11 24.17 7.05 8.87
CA ALA A 11 25.52 7.35 8.43
C ALA A 11 25.68 7.16 6.91
N GLN A 12 26.37 8.10 6.25
CA GLN A 12 26.51 8.11 4.80
C GLN A 12 27.12 6.80 4.27
N GLU A 13 28.10 6.24 4.98
CA GLU A 13 28.79 5.00 4.62
C GLU A 13 27.85 3.79 4.64
N VAL A 14 26.78 3.86 5.44
CA VAL A 14 25.79 2.79 5.59
C VAL A 14 24.72 2.86 4.50
N ILE A 15 24.31 4.06 4.09
CA ILE A 15 23.15 4.26 3.20
C ILE A 15 23.52 4.53 1.73
N ASN A 16 24.71 5.09 1.45
CA ASN A 16 25.10 5.48 0.10
C ASN A 16 25.15 4.27 -0.86
N GLY A 17 24.55 4.42 -2.03
CA GLY A 17 24.48 3.37 -3.06
C GLY A 17 23.63 2.14 -2.69
N GLN A 18 22.94 2.15 -1.54
CA GLN A 18 22.13 1.00 -1.13
C GLN A 18 20.79 0.96 -1.85
N ILE A 19 20.48 -0.20 -2.44
CA ILE A 19 19.11 -0.56 -2.85
C ILE A 19 18.45 -1.30 -1.68
N ILE A 20 17.35 -0.78 -1.15
CA ILE A 20 16.67 -1.29 0.06
C ILE A 20 15.16 -1.34 -0.20
N ASN A 21 14.54 -2.51 0.04
CA ASN A 21 13.09 -2.64 0.10
C ASN A 21 12.57 -2.07 1.43
N ILE A 22 11.49 -1.29 1.41
CA ILE A 22 10.92 -0.68 2.62
C ILE A 22 9.58 -1.35 2.96
N GLY A 23 9.49 -1.93 4.15
CA GLY A 23 8.29 -2.67 4.59
C GLY A 23 8.61 -3.67 5.70
N ASP A 24 7.70 -4.61 5.92
CA ASP A 24 7.83 -5.65 6.95
C ASP A 24 7.42 -7.01 6.35
N ASP A 25 8.20 -8.07 6.63
CA ASP A 25 7.90 -9.41 6.12
C ASP A 25 6.57 -9.93 6.67
N ASN A 26 6.15 -9.46 7.85
CA ASN A 26 4.84 -9.77 8.45
C ASN A 26 3.66 -9.17 7.67
N GLN A 27 3.92 -8.27 6.71
CA GLN A 27 2.92 -7.66 5.85
C GLN A 27 2.94 -8.20 4.43
N ASN A 28 3.72 -9.25 4.15
CA ASN A 28 3.56 -10.05 2.95
C ASN A 28 2.23 -10.83 3.06
N ILE A 29 1.15 -10.24 2.53
CA ILE A 29 -0.22 -10.78 2.57
C ILE A 29 -0.73 -11.00 1.15
N LYS A 30 -1.54 -12.04 0.94
CA LYS A 30 -2.23 -12.23 -0.35
C LYS A 30 -3.37 -11.22 -0.48
N VAL A 31 -3.63 -10.77 -1.71
CA VAL A 31 -4.74 -9.86 -2.01
C VAL A 31 -6.07 -10.41 -1.50
N ILE A 32 -6.29 -11.73 -1.61
CA ILE A 32 -7.52 -12.36 -1.13
C ILE A 32 -7.67 -12.33 0.39
N ASP A 33 -6.58 -12.47 1.13
CA ASP A 33 -6.58 -12.42 2.60
C ASP A 33 -6.83 -10.98 3.07
N LEU A 34 -6.23 -10.00 2.40
CA LEU A 34 -6.49 -8.59 2.63
C LEU A 34 -7.96 -8.23 2.33
N ALA A 35 -8.51 -8.69 1.20
CA ALA A 35 -9.89 -8.44 0.83
C ALA A 35 -10.87 -9.07 1.83
N SER A 36 -10.60 -10.29 2.29
CA SER A 36 -11.37 -10.97 3.33
C SER A 36 -11.33 -10.21 4.66
N MET A 37 -10.14 -9.72 5.07
CA MET A 37 -9.97 -8.92 6.28
C MET A 37 -10.80 -7.62 6.24
N ILE A 38 -10.83 -6.93 5.10
CA ILE A 38 -11.61 -5.70 4.93
C ILE A 38 -13.12 -6.01 4.92
N CYS A 39 -13.54 -7.04 4.18
CA CYS A 39 -14.94 -7.46 4.11
C CYS A 39 -15.51 -7.82 5.50
N ALA A 40 -14.73 -8.51 6.33
CA ALA A 40 -15.13 -8.86 7.70
C ALA A 40 -15.35 -7.65 8.63
N LYS A 41 -14.85 -6.45 8.26
CA LYS A 41 -15.01 -5.22 9.04
C LYS A 41 -16.19 -4.35 8.60
N GLN A 42 -16.85 -4.71 7.50
CA GLN A 42 -17.93 -3.92 6.91
C GLN A 42 -19.21 -4.75 6.81
N ASP A 43 -20.22 -4.33 7.57
CA ASP A 43 -21.54 -4.93 7.50
C ASP A 43 -22.14 -4.80 6.10
N ASN A 44 -22.90 -5.83 5.71
CA ASN A 44 -23.56 -5.93 4.41
C ASN A 44 -22.59 -5.86 3.20
N SER A 45 -21.32 -6.21 3.40
CA SER A 45 -20.37 -6.42 2.31
C SER A 45 -20.21 -7.91 1.99
N SER A 46 -19.88 -8.21 0.74
CA SER A 46 -19.57 -9.58 0.31
C SER A 46 -18.33 -9.58 -0.58
N LEU A 47 -17.52 -10.62 -0.44
CA LEU A 47 -16.37 -10.87 -1.28
C LEU A 47 -16.80 -11.72 -2.48
N VAL A 48 -16.56 -11.24 -3.68
CA VAL A 48 -16.91 -11.92 -4.93
C VAL A 48 -15.69 -12.05 -5.83
N PHE A 49 -15.63 -13.12 -6.61
CA PHE A 49 -14.61 -13.34 -7.64
C PHE A 49 -15.20 -12.96 -8.99
N ALA A 50 -14.50 -12.13 -9.76
CA ALA A 50 -14.94 -11.72 -11.08
C ALA A 50 -14.57 -12.76 -12.13
N ASP A 51 -15.53 -13.17 -12.96
CA ASP A 51 -15.33 -14.17 -14.02
C ASP A 51 -14.51 -13.64 -15.22
N THR A 52 -14.31 -12.33 -15.31
CA THR A 52 -13.72 -11.64 -16.47
C THR A 52 -12.25 -11.28 -16.31
N VAL A 53 -11.62 -11.59 -15.17
CA VAL A 53 -10.26 -11.16 -14.86
C VAL A 53 -9.29 -12.33 -14.95
N SER A 54 -8.21 -12.16 -15.71
CA SER A 54 -7.11 -13.14 -15.77
C SER A 54 -6.44 -13.23 -14.39
N ALA A 55 -6.19 -14.44 -13.91
CA ALA A 55 -5.52 -14.68 -12.64
C ALA A 55 -4.11 -14.07 -12.67
N ASP A 56 -3.90 -13.03 -11.85
CA ASP A 56 -2.58 -12.44 -11.66
C ASP A 56 -1.66 -13.44 -10.95
N GLN A 57 -0.69 -13.99 -11.68
CA GLN A 57 0.26 -15.00 -11.18
C GLN A 57 1.45 -14.37 -10.44
N ARG A 58 1.43 -13.06 -10.18
CA ARG A 58 2.54 -12.40 -9.50
C ARG A 58 2.48 -12.63 -8.00
N ASP A 59 3.50 -13.30 -7.49
CA ASP A 59 3.74 -13.39 -6.04
C ASP A 59 4.63 -12.21 -5.59
N TYR A 60 4.02 -11.26 -4.87
CA TYR A 60 4.74 -10.13 -4.26
C TYR A 60 5.28 -10.48 -2.88
N LEU A 61 6.13 -11.51 -2.81
CA LEU A 61 6.87 -11.85 -1.59
C LEU A 61 8.16 -11.04 -1.55
N VAL A 62 8.17 -9.96 -0.75
CA VAL A 62 9.33 -9.08 -0.66
C VAL A 62 10.14 -9.43 0.58
N ASN A 63 11.47 -9.50 0.44
CA ASN A 63 12.39 -9.69 1.56
C ASN A 63 12.86 -8.33 2.11
N PHE A 64 12.56 -8.07 3.38
CA PHE A 64 12.92 -6.83 4.09
C PHE A 64 14.12 -6.97 5.05
N SER A 65 14.83 -8.11 5.04
CA SER A 65 15.98 -8.36 5.92
C SER A 65 17.10 -7.33 5.79
N LYS A 66 17.37 -6.86 4.56
CA LYS A 66 18.39 -5.83 4.32
C LYS A 66 18.05 -4.52 5.02
N MET A 67 16.79 -4.11 4.99
CA MET A 67 16.32 -2.90 5.67
C MET A 67 16.55 -3.01 7.17
N ARG A 68 16.18 -4.12 7.81
CA ARG A 68 16.40 -4.33 9.26
C ARG A 68 17.87 -4.25 9.66
N ARG A 69 18.77 -4.71 8.78
CA ARG A 69 20.21 -4.64 9.02
C ARG A 69 20.77 -3.23 8.82
N VAL A 70 20.32 -2.52 7.79
CA VAL A 70 20.88 -1.21 7.39
C VAL A 70 20.26 -0.06 8.20
N LEU A 71 18.98 -0.17 8.55
CA LEU A 71 18.20 0.84 9.27
C LEU A 71 17.58 0.20 10.53
N PRO A 72 18.38 -0.21 11.53
CA PRO A 72 17.89 -0.98 12.68
C PRO A 72 16.93 -0.20 13.59
N THR A 73 16.93 1.13 13.52
CA THR A 73 15.99 2.00 14.24
C THR A 73 14.64 2.15 13.56
N PHE A 74 14.51 1.68 12.31
CA PHE A 74 13.24 1.73 11.59
C PHE A 74 12.34 0.56 11.98
N SER A 75 11.10 0.88 12.35
CA SER A 75 10.03 -0.09 12.56
C SER A 75 8.76 0.31 11.81
N VAL A 76 8.06 -0.68 11.27
CA VAL A 76 6.73 -0.47 10.69
C VAL A 76 5.71 -0.51 11.83
N ASN A 77 5.11 0.64 12.12
CA ASN A 77 4.18 0.79 13.25
C ASN A 77 2.71 0.84 12.82
N TYR A 78 2.42 0.45 11.57
CA TYR A 78 1.06 0.41 11.03
C TYR A 78 0.65 -1.03 10.84
N SER A 79 -0.53 -1.38 11.34
CA SER A 79 -1.17 -2.67 11.12
C SER A 79 -2.13 -2.54 9.94
N LEU A 80 -2.11 -3.50 9.02
CA LEU A 80 -3.08 -3.55 7.90
C LEU A 80 -4.52 -3.57 8.41
N SER A 81 -4.78 -4.24 9.54
CA SER A 81 -6.10 -4.28 10.15
C SER A 81 -6.55 -2.91 10.67
N ALA A 82 -5.65 -2.19 11.35
CA ALA A 82 -5.95 -0.85 11.87
C ALA A 82 -6.10 0.16 10.73
N GLU A 83 -5.29 0.05 9.68
CA GLU A 83 -5.41 0.89 8.50
C GLU A 83 -6.73 0.64 7.75
N ALA A 84 -7.16 -0.63 7.63
CA ALA A 84 -8.45 -0.96 7.05
C ALA A 84 -9.62 -0.31 7.82
N GLU A 85 -9.59 -0.35 9.16
CA GLU A 85 -10.58 0.33 10.00
C GLU A 85 -10.57 1.84 9.77
N TYR A 86 -9.39 2.46 9.78
CA TYR A 86 -9.22 3.89 9.56
C TYR A 86 -9.78 4.33 8.19
N LEU A 87 -9.45 3.60 7.12
CA LEU A 87 -9.91 3.93 5.77
C LEU A 87 -11.41 3.70 5.60
N LEU A 88 -11.98 2.66 6.21
CA LEU A 88 -13.43 2.43 6.20
C LEU A 88 -14.19 3.57 6.89
N ASP A 89 -13.75 3.98 8.08
CA ASP A 89 -14.32 5.13 8.80
C ASP A 89 -14.22 6.43 7.99
N LEU A 90 -13.08 6.65 7.32
CA LEU A 90 -12.89 7.82 6.46
C LEU A 90 -13.82 7.80 5.24
N CYS A 91 -14.03 6.64 4.62
CA CYS A 91 -14.99 6.46 3.53
C CYS A 91 -16.43 6.70 3.99
N HIS A 92 -16.82 6.27 5.18
CA HIS A 92 -18.16 6.55 5.74
C HIS A 92 -18.37 8.05 5.98
N LYS A 93 -17.37 8.74 6.52
CA LYS A 93 -17.42 10.19 6.77
C LYS A 93 -17.36 11.03 5.50
N ARG A 94 -16.73 10.50 4.43
CA ARG A 94 -16.54 11.18 3.15
C ARG A 94 -16.92 10.23 2.01
N PRO A 95 -18.22 10.13 1.66
CA PRO A 95 -18.70 9.18 0.66
C PRO A 95 -18.04 9.32 -0.73
N ASN A 96 -17.56 10.52 -1.07
CA ASN A 96 -16.88 10.81 -2.33
C ASN A 96 -15.34 10.67 -2.29
N LEU A 97 -14.77 10.25 -1.15
CA LEU A 97 -13.32 10.19 -0.94
C LEU A 97 -12.59 9.40 -2.03
N ALA A 98 -13.13 8.25 -2.44
CA ALA A 98 -12.52 7.43 -3.46
C ALA A 98 -12.38 8.19 -4.79
N ASN A 99 -13.40 8.93 -5.21
CA ASN A 99 -13.33 9.75 -6.42
C ASN A 99 -12.32 10.89 -6.25
N GLU A 100 -12.33 11.58 -5.11
CA GLU A 100 -11.40 12.66 -4.82
C GLU A 100 -9.93 12.21 -4.83
N LEU A 101 -9.66 10.98 -4.36
CA LEU A 101 -8.32 10.43 -4.27
C LEU A 101 -7.87 9.67 -5.51
N LEU A 102 -8.78 9.03 -6.26
CA LEU A 102 -8.40 8.09 -7.33
C LEU A 102 -8.62 8.66 -8.73
N THR A 103 -9.38 9.75 -8.88
CA THR A 103 -9.60 10.37 -10.19
C THR A 103 -8.57 11.48 -10.47
N GLY A 104 -8.23 11.66 -11.74
CA GLY A 104 -7.32 12.70 -12.20
C GLY A 104 -5.87 12.44 -11.83
N ARG A 105 -5.40 13.01 -10.70
CA ARG A 105 -3.96 13.13 -10.36
C ARG A 105 -3.23 11.78 -10.20
N TYR A 106 -3.94 10.67 -9.99
CA TYR A 106 -3.30 9.37 -9.78
C TYR A 106 -3.56 8.38 -10.93
N SER A 107 -4.39 8.77 -11.91
CA SER A 107 -4.56 8.02 -13.15
C SER A 107 -3.73 8.64 -14.27
N ARG A 108 -2.59 8.00 -14.59
CA ARG A 108 -1.72 8.42 -15.69
C ARG A 108 -2.50 8.54 -17.00
N LEU A 109 -3.42 7.60 -17.24
CA LEU A 109 -4.27 7.60 -18.43
C LEU A 109 -5.19 8.82 -18.48
N GLN A 110 -5.92 9.12 -17.40
CA GLN A 110 -6.80 10.30 -17.35
C GLN A 110 -6.03 11.60 -17.48
N GLN A 111 -4.83 11.69 -16.89
CA GLN A 111 -3.96 12.86 -17.11
C GLN A 111 -3.52 13.00 -18.57
N LEU A 112 -3.23 11.90 -19.25
CA LEU A 112 -2.85 11.91 -20.65
C LEU A 112 -4.03 12.33 -21.52
N GLN A 113 -5.22 11.77 -21.29
CA GLN A 113 -6.44 12.15 -22.01
C GLN A 113 -6.74 13.65 -21.84
N SER A 114 -6.74 14.14 -20.60
CA SER A 114 -6.93 15.57 -20.31
C SER A 114 -5.90 16.47 -20.99
N LYS A 115 -4.61 16.09 -21.00
CA LYS A 115 -3.55 16.86 -21.68
C LYS A 115 -3.62 16.77 -23.21
N LEU A 116 -4.23 15.72 -23.74
CA LEU A 116 -4.39 15.50 -25.19
C LEU A 116 -5.73 16.01 -25.71
N GLY A 117 -6.63 16.50 -24.84
CA GLY A 117 -7.97 16.96 -25.23
C GLY A 117 -8.91 15.83 -25.65
N LEU A 118 -8.68 14.62 -25.15
CA LEU A 118 -9.50 13.42 -25.38
C LEU A 118 -10.56 13.25 -24.29
#